data_AF-A0A443P8J0-F1
#
_entry.id   AF-A0A443P8J0-F1
#
_cell.length_a   1.000
_cell.length_b   1.000
_cell.length_c   1.000
_cell.angle_alpha   90.00
_cell.angle_beta   90.00
_cell.angle_gamma   90.00
#
_symmetry.space_group_name_H-M   'P 1'
#
loop_
_entity.id
_entity.type
_entity.pdbx_description
1 polymer ?
#
loop_
_entity_poly.entity_id
_entity_poly.type
_entity_poly.pdbx_seq_one_letter_code
_entity_poly.pdbx_strand_id
1 'polypeptide(L)'
;MCEPRLRKVFGEDKMKFLLVLQKISPHLSLPRAIHYEHRIRLPGSNPAGNACYDFLVDVPLLLQREMSAFFASTLGTKRLMLVMRQFVLITSIVKSRHSFLGFSQSPVEFINALFASQNRDLKLAAGEGQNGERERHSDFYKQPWVEDAVICCLNLKPAAGNDAQQAHNRTQ
;
A
#
# COMPACT_ATOMS: atom_id res chain seq x y z
N MET A 1 -17.51 36.91 15.46
CA MET A 1 -18.24 37.86 16.33
C MET A 1 -18.88 37.04 17.42
N CYS A 2 -18.78 37.46 18.68
CA CYS A 2 -19.39 36.75 19.79
C CYS A 2 -20.80 37.30 20.07
N GLU A 3 -21.81 36.45 19.92
CA GLU A 3 -23.20 36.76 20.30
C GLU A 3 -23.28 37.15 21.80
N PRO A 4 -24.31 37.91 22.24
CA PRO A 4 -24.40 38.46 23.60
C PRO A 4 -24.21 37.44 24.72
N ARG A 5 -24.71 36.21 24.55
CA ARG A 5 -24.52 35.10 25.52
C ARG A 5 -23.06 34.64 25.58
N LEU A 6 -22.39 34.60 24.43
CA LEU A 6 -21.01 34.18 24.30
C LEU A 6 -20.05 35.24 24.84
N ARG A 7 -20.38 36.52 24.63
CA ARG A 7 -19.66 37.66 25.21
C ARG A 7 -19.68 37.62 26.74
N LYS A 8 -20.77 37.17 27.36
CA LYS A 8 -20.87 36.99 28.82
C LYS A 8 -19.97 35.85 29.34
N VAL A 9 -19.70 34.84 28.52
CA VAL A 9 -18.86 33.69 28.90
C VAL A 9 -17.38 34.00 28.67
N PHE A 10 -17.02 34.55 27.51
CA PHE A 10 -15.62 34.77 27.12
C PHE A 10 -15.06 36.15 27.43
N GLY A 11 -15.92 37.13 27.74
CA GLY A 11 -15.52 38.51 28.09
C GLY A 11 -15.05 39.36 26.90
N GLU A 12 -15.15 38.86 25.66
CA GLU A 12 -14.65 39.51 24.45
C GLU A 12 -15.75 39.61 23.38
N ASP A 13 -15.73 40.70 22.61
CA ASP A 13 -16.65 40.91 21.49
C ASP A 13 -16.19 40.17 20.22
N LYS A 14 -14.87 40.06 20.04
CA LYS A 14 -14.24 39.42 18.87
C LYS A 14 -13.07 38.58 19.33
N MET A 15 -13.07 37.31 18.93
CA MET A 15 -11.97 36.38 19.16
C MET A 15 -11.65 35.60 17.89
N LYS A 16 -10.40 35.12 17.79
CA LYS A 16 -9.98 34.19 16.73
C LYS A 16 -10.55 32.80 17.04
N PHE A 17 -11.06 32.10 16.03
CA PHE A 17 -11.66 30.76 16.19
C PHE A 17 -10.71 29.74 16.84
N LEU A 18 -9.41 29.84 16.56
CA LEU A 18 -8.36 29.03 17.19
C LEU A 18 -8.31 29.15 18.72
N LEU A 19 -8.73 30.29 19.29
CA LEU A 19 -8.72 30.54 20.73
C LEU A 19 -9.95 29.98 21.45
N VAL A 20 -10.95 29.46 20.71
CA VAL A 20 -12.21 28.97 21.27
C VAL A 20 -12.00 27.83 22.26
N LEU A 21 -11.18 26.83 21.91
CA LEU A 21 -10.90 25.71 22.81
C LEU A 21 -10.20 26.17 24.10
N GLN A 22 -9.26 27.11 23.99
CA GLN A 22 -8.56 27.68 25.14
C GLN A 22 -9.51 28.47 26.07
N LYS A 23 -10.46 29.21 25.50
CA LYS A 23 -11.48 29.93 26.27
C LYS A 23 -12.54 29.00 26.87
N ILE A 24 -12.83 27.86 26.25
CA ILE A 24 -13.78 26.85 26.77
C ILE A 24 -13.18 26.06 27.94
N SER A 25 -11.90 25.70 27.87
CA SER A 25 -11.21 24.88 28.87
C SER A 25 -11.46 25.28 30.35
N PRO A 26 -11.37 26.56 30.77
CA PRO A 26 -11.63 26.96 32.16
C PRO A 26 -13.10 26.83 32.58
N HIS A 27 -14.03 26.69 31.63
CA HIS A 27 -15.45 26.43 31.90
C HIS A 27 -15.79 24.94 31.96
N LEU A 28 -14.85 24.05 31.62
CA LEU A 28 -15.02 22.62 31.75
C LEU A 28 -14.59 22.19 33.15
N SER A 29 -15.56 22.00 34.05
CA SER A 29 -15.32 21.38 35.35
C SER A 29 -15.62 19.89 35.29
N LEU A 30 -14.85 19.09 36.02
CA LEU A 30 -15.21 17.70 36.26
C LEU A 30 -16.62 17.63 36.90
N PRO A 31 -17.44 16.63 36.55
CA PRO A 31 -18.69 16.39 37.26
C PRO A 31 -18.45 16.36 38.77
N ARG A 32 -19.31 17.04 39.53
CA ARG A 32 -19.17 17.12 40.98
C ARG A 32 -19.31 15.72 41.58
N ALA A 33 -18.44 15.40 42.54
CA ALA A 33 -18.54 14.15 43.29
C ALA A 33 -19.90 14.08 43.99
N ILE A 34 -20.50 12.89 43.98
CA ILE A 34 -21.77 12.65 44.66
C ILE A 34 -21.51 12.64 46.17
N HIS A 35 -22.04 13.64 46.88
CA HIS A 35 -21.94 13.72 48.33
C HIS A 35 -23.19 13.10 48.96
N TYR A 36 -22.99 12.13 49.85
CA TYR A 36 -24.07 11.42 50.54
C TYR A 36 -23.97 11.66 52.04
N GLU A 37 -25.00 12.30 52.62
CA GLU A 37 -25.10 12.53 54.06
C GLU A 37 -26.25 11.70 54.64
N HIS A 38 -25.94 10.80 55.57
CA HIS A 38 -26.92 9.97 56.26
C HIS A 38 -26.89 10.24 57.76
N ARG A 39 -27.99 10.78 58.30
CA ARG A 39 -28.13 11.03 59.74
C ARG A 39 -28.76 9.82 60.43
N ILE A 40 -27.96 9.15 61.24
CA ILE A 40 -28.39 7.98 62.03
C ILE A 40 -29.41 8.44 63.09
N ARG A 41 -30.56 7.77 63.17
CA ARG A 41 -31.58 7.97 64.23
C ARG A 41 -31.55 6.80 65.22
N LEU A 42 -31.55 7.09 66.52
CA LEU A 42 -31.65 6.09 67.60
C LEU A 42 -33.08 5.48 67.69
N PRO A 43 -33.24 4.27 68.24
CA PRO A 43 -34.43 3.45 68.05
C PRO A 43 -35.64 3.99 68.83
N GLY A 44 -36.81 4.01 68.18
CA GLY A 44 -38.10 4.40 68.79
C GLY A 44 -39.25 4.59 67.79
N SER A 45 -38.93 4.81 66.53
CA SER A 45 -39.89 4.69 65.42
C SER A 45 -39.05 4.42 64.19
N ASN A 46 -39.22 3.23 63.62
CA ASN A 46 -38.56 2.78 62.40
C ASN A 46 -39.37 3.30 61.20
N PRO A 47 -39.00 4.41 60.53
CA PRO A 47 -39.57 4.68 59.22
C PRO A 47 -38.99 3.64 58.26
N ALA A 48 -39.87 2.81 57.70
CA ALA A 48 -39.52 1.78 56.75
C ALA A 48 -38.72 2.35 55.56
N GLY A 49 -37.62 1.68 55.21
CA GLY A 49 -36.92 1.83 53.93
C GLY A 49 -35.51 2.41 54.07
N ASN A 50 -34.50 1.58 53.85
CA ASN A 50 -33.18 2.07 53.47
C ASN A 50 -33.33 2.91 52.18
N ALA A 51 -32.85 4.15 52.17
CA ALA A 51 -32.92 5.00 50.99
C ALA A 51 -32.19 4.32 49.80
N CYS A 52 -32.88 4.15 48.68
CA CYS A 52 -32.34 3.58 47.45
C CYS A 52 -31.98 4.71 46.48
N TYR A 53 -30.77 4.67 45.94
CA TYR A 53 -30.28 5.66 44.97
C TYR A 53 -29.85 4.94 43.70
N ASP A 54 -30.54 5.24 42.60
CA ASP A 54 -30.18 4.73 41.29
C ASP A 54 -29.25 5.71 40.58
N PHE A 55 -28.11 5.21 40.10
CA PHE A 55 -27.14 5.98 39.33
C PHE A 55 -27.07 5.42 37.92
N LEU A 56 -27.23 6.30 36.93
CA LEU A 56 -26.93 5.96 35.53
C LEU A 56 -25.40 6.02 35.35
N VAL A 57 -24.79 4.89 35.01
CA VAL A 57 -23.36 4.79 34.75
C VAL A 57 -23.14 4.40 33.30
N ASP A 58 -22.31 5.16 32.60
CA ASP A 58 -21.87 4.80 31.25
C ASP A 58 -20.90 3.62 31.33
N VAL A 59 -21.42 2.42 31.01
CA VAL A 59 -20.58 1.23 30.86
C VAL A 59 -20.00 1.25 29.43
N PRO A 60 -18.66 1.16 29.26
CA PRO A 60 -18.06 1.06 27.95
C PRO A 60 -18.72 -0.07 27.15
N LEU A 61 -19.25 0.26 25.98
CA LEU A 61 -19.93 -0.70 25.11
C LEU A 61 -18.97 -1.86 24.81
N LEU A 62 -19.47 -3.10 24.82
CA LEU A 62 -18.68 -4.31 24.56
C LEU A 62 -17.84 -4.19 23.27
N LEU A 63 -18.38 -3.50 22.26
CA LEU A 63 -17.70 -3.19 21.01
C LEU A 63 -16.39 -2.40 21.20
N GLN A 64 -16.33 -1.43 22.11
CA GLN A 64 -15.11 -0.65 22.36
C GLN A 64 -13.98 -1.52 22.93
N ARG A 65 -14.34 -2.49 23.77
CA ARG A 65 -13.39 -3.46 24.34
C ARG A 65 -12.88 -4.43 23.28
N GLU A 66 -13.76 -4.93 22.42
CA GLU A 66 -13.41 -5.79 21.29
C GLU A 66 -12.51 -5.07 20.28
N MET A 67 -12.82 -3.82 19.94
CA MET A 67 -11.98 -3.00 19.08
C MET A 67 -10.59 -2.79 19.67
N SER A 68 -10.51 -2.49 20.98
CA SER A 68 -9.23 -2.32 21.67
C SER A 68 -8.39 -3.61 21.67
N ALA A 69 -9.02 -4.76 21.90
CA ALA A 69 -8.37 -6.07 21.81
C ALA A 69 -7.91 -6.39 20.38
N PHE A 70 -8.72 -6.05 19.37
CA PHE A 70 -8.36 -6.19 17.96
C PHE A 70 -7.15 -5.34 17.59
N PHE A 71 -7.12 -4.06 17.99
CA PHE A 71 -5.95 -3.20 17.73
C PHE A 71 -4.69 -3.73 18.44
N ALA A 72 -4.81 -4.26 19.66
CA ALA A 72 -3.70 -4.91 20.36
C ALA A 72 -3.22 -6.22 19.69
N SER A 73 -4.09 -6.90 18.93
CA SER A 73 -3.77 -8.15 18.22
C SER A 73 -2.83 -7.99 17.02
N THR A 74 -2.40 -6.76 16.67
CA THR A 74 -1.30 -6.51 15.72
C THR A 74 0.03 -7.19 16.09
N LEU A 75 0.14 -7.82 17.26
CA LEU A 75 1.22 -8.77 17.55
C LEU A 75 1.27 -9.95 16.55
N GLY A 76 0.12 -10.37 15.99
CA GLY A 76 0.04 -11.41 14.98
C GLY A 76 0.74 -11.06 13.66
N THR A 77 0.66 -9.80 13.23
CA THR A 77 1.32 -9.34 11.99
C THR A 77 2.84 -9.32 12.14
N LYS A 78 3.37 -8.99 13.32
CA LYS A 78 4.81 -9.04 13.60
C LYS A 78 5.37 -10.46 13.50
N ARG A 79 4.66 -11.45 14.03
CA ARG A 79 5.06 -12.87 13.92
C ARG A 79 5.05 -13.34 12.46
N LEU A 80 4.01 -12.97 11.70
CA LEU A 80 3.93 -13.30 10.28
C LEU A 80 5.10 -12.67 9.49
N MET A 81 5.41 -11.40 9.73
CA MET A 81 6.56 -10.74 9.09
C MET A 81 7.89 -11.44 9.40
N LEU A 82 8.07 -11.90 10.64
CA LEU A 82 9.27 -12.65 11.01
C LEU A 82 9.37 -13.97 10.23
N VAL A 83 8.27 -14.72 10.13
CA VAL A 83 8.21 -15.97 9.36
C VAL A 83 8.49 -15.72 7.88
N MET A 84 7.89 -14.69 7.29
CA MET A 84 8.15 -14.31 5.90
C MET A 84 9.63 -13.97 5.67
N ARG A 85 10.24 -13.22 6.59
CA ARG A 85 11.67 -12.89 6.51
C ARG A 85 12.56 -14.15 6.57
N GLN A 86 12.22 -15.11 7.43
CA GLN A 86 12.95 -16.38 7.51
C GLN A 86 12.81 -17.18 6.21
N PHE A 87 11.61 -17.22 5.62
CA PHE A 87 11.39 -17.90 4.35
C PHE A 87 12.21 -17.31 3.19
N VAL A 88 12.27 -15.98 3.08
CA VAL A 88 13.11 -15.28 2.10
C VAL A 88 14.59 -15.63 2.31
N LEU A 89 15.08 -15.62 3.56
CA LEU A 89 16.46 -15.96 3.89
C LEU A 89 16.77 -17.41 3.48
N ILE A 90 15.94 -18.37 3.86
CA ILE A 90 16.13 -19.79 3.51
C ILE A 90 16.17 -19.95 1.98
N THR A 91 15.25 -19.30 1.27
CA THR A 91 15.19 -19.37 -0.20
C THR A 91 16.44 -18.78 -0.84
N SER A 92 16.99 -17.68 -0.30
CA SER A 92 18.26 -17.12 -0.78
C SER A 92 19.44 -18.07 -0.57
N ILE A 93 19.53 -18.70 0.60
CA ILE A 93 20.62 -19.64 0.92
C ILE A 93 20.54 -20.87 -0.01
N VAL A 94 19.35 -21.42 -0.20
CA VAL A 94 19.12 -22.56 -1.10
C VAL A 94 19.50 -22.19 -2.53
N LYS A 95 19.09 -21.01 -3.02
CA LYS A 95 19.50 -20.51 -4.35
C LYS A 95 21.01 -20.40 -4.48
N SER A 96 21.68 -19.73 -3.55
CA SER A 96 23.14 -19.57 -3.56
C SER A 96 23.85 -20.93 -3.55
N ARG A 97 23.37 -21.88 -2.74
CA ARG A 97 23.92 -23.24 -2.70
C ARG A 97 23.77 -23.96 -4.04
N HIS A 98 22.59 -23.90 -4.67
CA HIS A 98 22.36 -24.52 -5.98
C HIS A 98 23.24 -23.88 -7.06
N SER A 99 23.38 -22.55 -7.06
CA SER A 99 24.27 -21.85 -7.99
C SER A 99 25.74 -22.26 -7.81
N PHE A 100 26.23 -22.31 -6.57
CA PHE A 100 27.60 -22.71 -6.29
C PHE A 100 27.87 -24.17 -6.67
N LEU A 101 26.92 -25.07 -6.38
CA LEU A 101 27.03 -26.47 -6.76
C LEU A 101 27.07 -26.63 -8.29
N GLY A 102 26.17 -25.96 -9.02
CA GLY A 102 26.19 -25.97 -10.49
C GLY A 102 27.50 -25.46 -11.08
N PHE A 103 28.04 -24.38 -10.50
CA PHE A 103 29.35 -23.87 -10.88
C PHE A 103 30.49 -24.87 -10.62
N SER A 104 30.49 -25.56 -9.48
CA SER A 104 31.53 -26.54 -9.13
C SER A 104 31.52 -27.80 -10.01
N GLN A 105 30.38 -28.16 -10.59
CA GLN A 105 30.24 -29.35 -11.44
C GLN A 105 30.74 -29.08 -12.87
N SER A 106 30.43 -27.91 -13.43
CA SER A 106 30.82 -27.53 -14.79
C SER A 106 30.95 -26.00 -14.88
N PRO A 107 32.12 -25.43 -14.56
CA PRO A 107 32.27 -23.97 -14.45
C PRO A 107 32.12 -23.26 -15.80
N VAL A 108 32.61 -23.88 -16.88
CA VAL A 108 32.55 -23.30 -18.24
C VAL A 108 31.12 -23.24 -18.75
N GLU A 109 30.38 -24.35 -18.66
CA GLU A 109 28.97 -24.38 -19.09
C GLU A 109 28.09 -23.49 -18.21
N PHE A 110 28.34 -23.48 -16.90
CA PHE A 110 27.62 -22.60 -15.97
C PHE A 110 27.83 -21.13 -16.31
N ILE A 111 29.07 -20.68 -16.53
CA ILE A 111 29.34 -19.27 -16.90
C ILE A 111 28.70 -18.94 -18.23
N ASN A 112 28.81 -19.80 -19.24
CA ASN A 112 28.21 -19.56 -20.56
C ASN A 112 26.67 -19.48 -20.48
N ALA A 113 26.05 -20.37 -19.71
CA ALA A 113 24.60 -20.35 -19.47
C ALA A 113 24.17 -19.11 -18.68
N LEU A 114 24.95 -18.72 -17.66
CA LEU A 114 24.70 -17.52 -16.87
C LEU A 114 24.79 -16.27 -17.73
N PHE A 115 25.85 -16.14 -18.53
CA PHE A 115 26.03 -15.01 -19.45
C PHE A 115 24.90 -14.94 -20.48
N ALA A 116 24.52 -16.08 -21.07
CA ALA A 116 23.39 -16.14 -21.99
C ALA A 116 22.05 -15.79 -21.32
N SER A 117 21.85 -16.16 -20.05
CA SER A 117 20.68 -15.75 -19.28
C SER A 117 20.66 -14.25 -19.04
N GLN A 118 21.75 -13.69 -18.51
CA GLN A 118 21.84 -12.26 -18.21
C GLN A 118 21.68 -11.39 -19.46
N ASN A 119 22.25 -11.81 -20.60
CA ASN A 119 22.05 -11.12 -21.87
C ASN A 119 20.59 -11.15 -22.32
N ARG A 120 19.87 -12.27 -22.13
CA ARG A 120 18.43 -12.35 -22.43
C ARG A 120 17.62 -11.45 -21.50
N ASP A 121 17.90 -11.48 -20.20
CA ASP A 121 17.19 -10.67 -19.21
C ASP A 121 17.39 -9.17 -19.47
N LEU A 122 18.61 -8.77 -19.86
CA LEU A 122 18.93 -7.39 -20.23
C LEU A 122 18.16 -6.94 -21.48
N LYS A 123 18.11 -7.78 -22.53
CA LYS A 123 17.36 -7.49 -23.75
C LYS A 123 15.86 -7.34 -23.48
N LEU A 124 15.31 -8.21 -22.64
CA LEU A 124 13.91 -8.11 -22.19
C LEU A 124 13.66 -6.81 -21.42
N ALA A 125 14.55 -6.43 -20.51
CA ALA A 125 14.43 -5.19 -19.75
C ALA A 125 14.57 -3.93 -20.63
N ALA A 126 15.41 -3.99 -21.66
CA ALA A 126 15.59 -2.91 -22.65
C ALA A 126 14.47 -2.84 -23.70
N GLY A 127 13.57 -3.83 -23.75
CA GLY A 127 12.55 -3.94 -24.80
C GLY A 127 13.15 -4.20 -26.19
N GLU A 128 14.40 -4.67 -26.26
CA GLU A 128 15.11 -4.90 -27.51
C GLU A 128 14.75 -6.30 -28.05
N GLY A 129 14.09 -6.32 -29.20
CA GLY A 129 13.36 -7.50 -29.67
C GLY A 129 14.17 -8.62 -30.31
N GLN A 130 15.42 -8.40 -30.76
CA GLN A 130 16.17 -9.43 -31.50
C GLN A 130 17.68 -9.35 -31.27
N ASN A 131 18.35 -10.49 -31.45
CA ASN A 131 19.80 -10.59 -31.32
C ASN A 131 20.45 -10.13 -32.63
N GLY A 132 20.76 -8.84 -32.75
CA GLY A 132 21.37 -8.26 -33.96
C GLY A 132 22.65 -8.97 -34.44
N GLU A 133 23.36 -9.68 -33.56
CA GLU A 133 24.50 -10.50 -33.96
C GLU A 133 24.12 -11.68 -34.87
N ARG A 134 22.94 -12.28 -34.68
CA ARG A 134 22.46 -13.36 -35.56
C ARG A 134 22.10 -12.83 -36.94
N GLU A 135 21.49 -11.66 -37.02
CA GLU A 135 21.15 -11.00 -38.29
C GLU A 135 22.39 -10.70 -39.14
N ARG A 136 23.57 -10.54 -38.53
CA ARG A 136 24.83 -10.32 -39.27
C ARG A 136 25.37 -11.56 -39.97
N HIS A 137 24.87 -12.75 -39.65
CA HIS A 137 25.34 -14.00 -40.24
C HIS A 137 24.43 -14.42 -41.38
N SER A 138 25.01 -14.76 -42.55
CA SER A 138 24.23 -15.13 -43.74
C SER A 138 23.27 -16.31 -43.51
N ASP A 139 23.59 -17.21 -42.58
CA ASP A 139 22.76 -18.38 -42.24
C ASP A 139 21.41 -18.00 -41.60
N PHE A 140 21.31 -16.79 -41.03
CA PHE A 140 20.05 -16.25 -40.55
C PHE A 140 19.04 -16.06 -41.68
N TYR A 141 19.50 -15.74 -42.89
CA TYR A 141 18.67 -15.52 -44.07
C TYR A 141 18.45 -16.77 -44.92
N LYS A 142 18.88 -17.96 -44.45
CA LYS A 142 18.64 -19.25 -45.11
C LYS A 142 17.46 -20.02 -44.49
N GLN A 143 16.63 -19.33 -43.71
CA GLN A 143 15.54 -19.94 -42.95
C GLN A 143 14.25 -19.98 -43.79
N PRO A 144 13.37 -20.98 -43.60
CA PRO A 144 12.15 -21.14 -44.42
C PRO A 144 11.14 -19.98 -44.35
N TRP A 145 11.26 -19.11 -43.35
CA TRP A 145 10.41 -17.93 -43.21
C TRP A 145 10.86 -16.76 -44.10
N VAL A 146 12.06 -16.85 -44.69
CA VAL A 146 12.66 -15.74 -45.45
C VAL A 146 11.95 -15.55 -46.78
N GLU A 147 11.60 -16.63 -47.48
CA GLU A 147 10.86 -16.58 -48.74
C GLU A 147 9.51 -15.89 -48.54
N ASP A 148 8.76 -16.30 -47.52
CA ASP A 148 7.48 -15.70 -47.14
C ASP A 148 7.64 -14.23 -46.75
N ALA A 149 8.68 -13.89 -45.97
CA ALA A 149 8.98 -12.52 -45.58
C ALA A 149 9.31 -11.62 -46.78
N VAL A 150 10.05 -12.14 -47.77
CA VAL A 150 10.36 -11.41 -49.02
C VAL A 150 9.09 -11.18 -49.83
N ILE A 151 8.23 -12.19 -49.99
CA ILE A 151 6.95 -12.06 -50.69
C ILE A 151 6.06 -11.00 -50.01
N CYS A 152 5.92 -11.08 -48.69
CA CYS A 152 5.18 -10.07 -47.92
C CYS A 152 5.78 -8.66 -48.08
N CYS A 153 7.10 -8.52 -48.05
CA CYS A 153 7.78 -7.23 -48.24
C CYS A 153 7.54 -6.64 -49.64
N LEU A 154 7.65 -7.46 -50.67
CA LEU A 154 7.39 -7.05 -52.06
C LEU A 154 5.92 -6.66 -52.27
N ASN A 155 4.98 -7.36 -51.64
CA ASN A 155 3.56 -7.05 -51.69
C ASN A 155 3.17 -5.82 -50.83
N LEU A 156 4.00 -5.46 -49.84
CA LEU A 156 3.86 -4.21 -49.09
C LEU A 156 4.40 -3.00 -49.88
N LYS A 157 5.39 -3.23 -50.75
CA LYS A 157 6.07 -2.21 -51.56
C LYS A 157 5.29 -1.59 -52.76
N PRO A 158 4.10 -2.03 -53.24
CA PRO A 158 3.42 -1.35 -54.33
C PRO A 158 2.71 -0.05 -53.89
N ALA A 159 2.52 0.18 -52.58
CA ALA A 159 1.83 1.38 -52.10
C ALA A 159 2.72 2.64 -52.07
N ALA A 160 4.04 2.50 -51.90
CA ALA A 160 4.95 3.65 -51.82
C ALA A 160 5.47 4.12 -53.20
N GLY A 161 5.30 3.32 -54.26
CA GLY A 161 5.77 3.63 -55.61
C GLY A 161 4.73 4.31 -56.50
N ASN A 162 3.43 4.15 -56.22
CA ASN A 162 2.37 4.72 -57.06
C ASN A 162 2.12 6.22 -56.81
N ASP A 163 2.47 6.74 -55.63
CA ASP A 163 2.35 8.18 -55.35
C ASP A 163 3.40 9.02 -56.10
N ALA A 164 4.52 8.42 -56.53
CA ALA A 164 5.56 9.11 -57.30
C ALA A 164 5.25 9.17 -58.81
N GLN A 165 4.47 8.23 -59.35
CA GLN A 165 4.11 8.23 -60.78
C GLN A 165 2.85 9.05 -61.09
N GLN A 166 1.98 9.30 -60.11
CA GLN A 166 0.77 10.12 -60.32
C GLN A 166 1.06 11.63 -60.29
N ALA A 167 2.20 12.07 -59.75
CA ALA A 167 2.63 13.47 -59.77
C ALA A 167 3.21 13.92 -61.13
N HIS A 168 3.67 12.99 -61.98
CA HIS A 168 4.25 13.34 -63.29
C HIS A 168 3.18 13.53 -64.39
N ASN A 169 2.02 12.88 -64.28
CA ASN A 169 0.94 12.94 -65.29
C ASN A 169 -0.11 14.05 -65.03
N ARG A 170 0.16 15.01 -64.14
CA ARG A 170 -0.68 16.20 -63.93
C ARG A 170 -0.05 17.51 -64.43
N THR A 171 1.09 17.43 -65.12
CA THR A 171 1.84 18.59 -65.61
C THR A 171 2.14 18.55 -67.12
N GLN A 172 1.30 17.85 -67.89
CA GLN A 172 1.13 18.08 -69.33
C GLN A 172 -0.30 18.50 -69.63
#